data_AF-A0A7V4YTB4-F1
#
_entry.id   AF-A0A7V4YTB4-F1
#
_cell.length_a   1.000
_cell.length_b   1.000
_cell.length_c   1.000
_cell.angle_alpha   90.00
_cell.angle_beta   90.00
_cell.angle_gamma   90.00
#
_symmetry.space_group_name_H-M   'P 1'
#
loop_
_entity.id
_entity.type
_entity.pdbx_description
1 polymer ?
#
loop_
_entity_poly.entity_id
_entity_poly.type
_entity_poly.pdbx_seq_one_letter_code
_entity_poly.pdbx_strand_id
1 'polypeptide(L)'
;MNYRFRTLIVALLLCFHNAVSAQDAGTSLPDSLPNPDSLSAGQLTYWAELLSRQAKNYEAEFSRKTLTASIVREAAEQNLKMAKQDTLTPKTTLDSLASVLKNAKNAEKAAQKNQKQASQALTFTDKFASMDSLGQRKNLRKAWKQVKDLDDLLNPPKEKPIAAVLGNEGVSGSPVDSTALAETAADKKKSKEKKPEKPGPKYKPYDPAADPMRNPPQRPCALAVSTRDEFSGETYRETQREELFRYTNEVMKKILPAGQPHIICEAALSVAGPKANLHLTFQIRDANARKTFGSLAKGPIVTLRFLDGTMFTLDNLRNDDGARDESGQIFTYRAQCNLDAAVLKKLRKTELDKIRIAWSTGYEDYEVQGIDVLIREAKCLGE
;
A
#
# COMPACT_ATOMS: atom_id res chain seq x y z
N MET A 1 -34.05 -36.91 8.41
CA MET A 1 -34.79 -35.62 8.39
C MET A 1 -33.86 -34.42 8.65
N ASN A 2 -32.61 -34.42 8.15
CA ASN A 2 -31.55 -33.46 8.55
C ASN A 2 -30.61 -33.04 7.39
N TYR A 3 -31.16 -32.73 6.21
CA TYR A 3 -30.33 -32.20 5.09
C TYR A 3 -30.89 -30.95 4.42
N ARG A 4 -32.13 -30.54 4.73
CA ARG A 4 -32.76 -29.36 4.10
C ARG A 4 -32.60 -28.05 4.89
N PHE A 5 -32.11 -28.08 6.13
CA PHE A 5 -31.93 -26.87 6.95
C PHE A 5 -30.57 -26.18 6.76
N ARG A 6 -29.54 -26.87 6.25
CA ARG A 6 -28.21 -26.30 6.03
C ARG A 6 -28.11 -25.45 4.76
N THR A 7 -28.92 -25.73 3.75
CA THR A 7 -28.88 -25.03 2.45
C THR A 7 -29.60 -23.68 2.47
N LEU A 8 -30.50 -23.46 3.44
CA LEU A 8 -31.27 -22.21 3.56
C LEU A 8 -30.50 -21.08 4.28
N ILE A 9 -29.52 -21.42 5.12
CA ILE A 9 -28.69 -20.45 5.86
C ILE A 9 -27.58 -19.86 4.98
N VAL A 10 -27.09 -20.60 3.98
CA VAL A 10 -26.07 -20.12 3.04
C VAL A 10 -26.68 -19.18 1.97
N ALA A 11 -27.95 -19.41 1.59
CA ALA A 11 -28.64 -18.57 0.60
C ALA A 11 -29.05 -17.19 1.15
N LEU A 12 -29.27 -17.05 2.46
CA LEU A 12 -29.68 -15.78 3.08
C LEU A 12 -28.52 -14.82 3.37
N LEU A 13 -27.28 -15.33 3.41
CA LEU A 13 -26.05 -14.52 3.57
C LEU A 13 -25.44 -14.05 2.24
N LEU A 14 -25.79 -14.68 1.11
CA LEU A 14 -25.26 -14.32 -0.22
C LEU A 14 -26.14 -13.33 -1.00
N CYS A 15 -27.36 -13.02 -0.55
CA CYS A 15 -28.27 -12.11 -1.25
C CYS A 15 -28.20 -10.64 -0.79
N PHE A 16 -27.32 -10.27 0.16
CA PHE A 16 -27.19 -8.88 0.62
C PHE A 16 -25.98 -8.11 0.08
N HIS A 17 -25.21 -8.68 -0.87
CA HIS A 17 -24.04 -8.01 -1.45
C HIS A 17 -24.30 -7.30 -2.79
N ASN A 18 -25.53 -7.32 -3.31
CA ASN A 18 -25.86 -6.63 -4.57
C ASN A 18 -27.13 -5.80 -4.42
N ALA A 19 -27.00 -4.62 -3.82
CA ALA A 19 -27.97 -3.55 -4.03
C ALA A 19 -27.29 -2.18 -3.91
N VAL A 20 -27.07 -1.57 -5.08
CA VAL A 20 -27.14 -0.13 -5.34
C VAL A 20 -26.11 0.73 -4.59
N SER A 21 -24.90 0.79 -5.14
CA SER A 21 -24.10 2.02 -5.12
C SER A 21 -24.33 2.74 -6.44
N ALA A 22 -25.44 3.47 -6.55
CA ALA A 22 -25.50 4.59 -7.49
C ALA A 22 -24.54 5.64 -6.93
N GLN A 23 -23.29 5.60 -7.38
CA GLN A 23 -22.31 6.64 -7.11
C GLN A 23 -22.78 7.89 -7.85
N ASP A 24 -23.39 8.83 -7.12
CA ASP A 24 -23.43 10.20 -7.57
C ASP A 24 -21.98 10.66 -7.78
N ALA A 25 -21.72 11.21 -8.97
CA ALA A 25 -20.39 11.61 -9.40
C ALA A 25 -19.75 12.55 -8.38
N GLY A 26 -18.52 12.22 -8.02
CA GLY A 26 -17.78 12.81 -6.91
C GLY A 26 -17.67 14.33 -7.00
N THR A 27 -18.15 14.99 -5.97
CA THR A 27 -17.46 16.17 -5.47
C THR A 27 -16.65 15.68 -4.29
N SER A 28 -15.40 15.29 -4.52
CA SER A 28 -14.44 15.11 -3.43
C SER A 28 -14.25 16.47 -2.74
N LEU A 29 -14.17 16.46 -1.41
CA LEU A 29 -13.83 17.67 -0.66
C LEU A 29 -12.48 18.20 -1.21
N PRO A 30 -12.38 19.49 -1.62
CA PRO A 30 -11.13 20.00 -2.17
C PRO A 30 -9.96 19.89 -1.17
N ASP A 31 -8.74 19.77 -1.68
CA ASP A 31 -7.57 19.49 -0.82
C ASP A 31 -7.21 20.65 0.13
N SER A 32 -7.57 21.88 -0.23
CA SER A 32 -7.22 23.08 0.54
C SER A 32 -8.33 24.12 0.52
N LEU A 33 -8.51 24.80 1.66
CA LEU A 33 -9.39 25.94 1.79
C LEU A 33 -8.70 27.23 1.30
N PRO A 34 -9.28 28.01 0.38
CA PRO A 34 -8.76 29.32 -0.01
C PRO A 34 -8.81 30.32 1.16
N ASN A 35 -7.98 31.36 1.11
CA ASN A 35 -7.92 32.36 2.17
C ASN A 35 -9.27 33.10 2.29
N PRO A 36 -9.97 33.08 3.46
CA PRO A 36 -11.30 33.67 3.60
C PRO A 36 -11.38 35.17 3.25
N ASP A 37 -10.28 35.91 3.43
CA ASP A 37 -10.22 37.34 3.16
C ASP A 37 -10.12 37.67 1.67
N SER A 38 -9.66 36.72 0.85
CA SER A 38 -9.61 36.88 -0.61
C SER A 38 -10.93 36.53 -1.31
N LEU A 39 -11.92 36.00 -0.59
CA LEU A 39 -13.17 35.52 -1.17
C LEU A 39 -14.21 36.64 -1.26
N SER A 40 -14.85 36.75 -2.43
CA SER A 40 -16.03 37.58 -2.62
C SER A 40 -17.24 37.01 -1.85
N ALA A 41 -18.27 37.82 -1.63
CA ALA A 41 -19.49 37.37 -0.95
C ALA A 41 -20.15 36.17 -1.65
N GLY A 42 -20.20 36.18 -2.99
CA GLY A 42 -20.71 35.05 -3.77
C GLY A 42 -19.88 33.77 -3.61
N GLN A 43 -18.55 33.89 -3.54
CA GLN A 43 -17.67 32.75 -3.28
C GLN A 43 -17.85 32.20 -1.85
N LEU A 44 -18.05 33.06 -0.85
CA LEU A 44 -18.34 32.64 0.52
C LEU A 44 -19.65 31.84 0.60
N THR A 45 -20.71 32.30 -0.08
CA THR A 45 -21.98 31.58 -0.16
C THR A 45 -21.83 30.23 -0.85
N TYR A 46 -21.09 30.18 -1.97
CA TYR A 46 -20.77 28.93 -2.66
C TYR A 46 -20.07 27.92 -1.73
N TRP A 47 -19.05 28.36 -0.98
CA TRP A 47 -18.35 27.48 -0.03
C TRP A 47 -19.26 27.03 1.11
N ALA A 48 -20.16 27.88 1.59
CA ALA A 48 -21.10 27.52 2.64
C ALA A 48 -22.11 26.47 2.19
N GLU A 49 -22.66 26.62 0.99
CA GLU A 49 -23.53 25.61 0.37
C GLU A 49 -22.81 24.30 0.08
N LEU A 50 -21.57 24.37 -0.44
CA LEU A 50 -20.75 23.19 -0.70
C LEU A 50 -20.50 22.40 0.59
N LEU A 51 -20.10 23.07 1.67
CA LEU A 51 -19.82 22.42 2.95
C LEU A 51 -21.07 21.86 3.62
N SER A 52 -22.21 22.55 3.56
CA SER A 52 -23.50 22.02 4.02
C SER A 52 -23.90 20.76 3.24
N ARG A 53 -23.77 20.78 1.91
CA ARG A 53 -24.04 19.61 1.06
C ARG A 53 -23.15 18.42 1.42
N GLN A 54 -21.85 18.64 1.62
CA GLN A 54 -20.92 17.58 2.02
C GLN A 54 -21.24 17.02 3.41
N ALA A 55 -21.49 17.90 4.39
CA ALA A 55 -21.88 17.46 5.73
C ALA A 55 -23.15 16.61 5.71
N LYS A 56 -24.12 16.95 4.85
CA LYS A 56 -25.35 16.17 4.65
C LYS A 56 -25.07 14.79 4.07
N ASN A 57 -24.18 14.70 3.07
CA ASN A 57 -23.76 13.43 2.50
C ASN A 57 -23.05 12.55 3.55
N TYR A 58 -22.14 13.13 4.34
CA TYR A 58 -21.44 12.41 5.40
C TYR A 58 -22.39 11.96 6.52
N GLU A 59 -23.35 12.78 6.93
CA GLU A 59 -24.38 12.38 7.90
C GLU A 59 -25.17 11.17 7.42
N ALA A 60 -25.61 11.18 6.15
CA ALA A 60 -26.31 10.05 5.56
C ALA A 60 -25.44 8.77 5.55
N GLU A 61 -24.15 8.88 5.22
CA GLU A 61 -23.20 7.76 5.28
C GLU A 61 -23.01 7.22 6.70
N PHE A 62 -22.80 8.09 7.69
CA PHE A 62 -22.64 7.66 9.08
C PHE A 62 -23.94 7.07 9.66
N SER A 63 -25.11 7.56 9.20
CA SER A 63 -26.41 6.98 9.53
C SER A 63 -26.54 5.56 8.97
N ARG A 64 -26.16 5.33 7.71
CA ARG A 64 -26.09 3.97 7.12
C ARG A 64 -25.14 3.05 7.86
N LYS A 65 -23.94 3.52 8.20
CA LYS A 65 -22.96 2.74 8.97
C LYS A 65 -23.49 2.38 10.37
N THR A 66 -24.21 3.28 11.02
CA THR A 66 -24.82 3.02 12.34
C THR A 66 -25.93 1.98 12.25
N LEU A 67 -26.81 2.08 11.26
CA LEU A 67 -27.85 1.07 11.01
C LEU A 67 -27.24 -0.32 10.77
N THR A 68 -26.22 -0.39 9.92
CA THR A 68 -25.50 -1.63 9.62
C THR A 68 -24.87 -2.23 10.89
N ALA A 69 -24.22 -1.41 11.72
CA ALA A 69 -23.63 -1.86 12.97
C ALA A 69 -24.68 -2.37 13.98
N SER A 70 -25.86 -1.74 14.05
CA SER A 70 -26.98 -2.22 14.87
C SER A 70 -27.47 -3.60 14.42
N ILE A 71 -27.66 -3.79 13.11
CA ILE A 71 -28.07 -5.08 12.54
C ILE A 71 -27.04 -6.18 12.87
N VAL A 72 -25.75 -5.89 12.72
CA VAL A 72 -24.68 -6.85 13.05
C VAL A 72 -24.67 -7.20 14.54
N ARG A 73 -24.87 -6.23 15.43
CA ARG A 73 -24.99 -6.47 16.86
C ARG A 73 -26.19 -7.34 17.20
N GLU A 74 -27.36 -7.05 16.62
CA GLU A 74 -28.59 -7.82 16.82
C GLU A 74 -28.42 -9.26 16.37
N ALA A 75 -27.83 -9.47 15.18
CA ALA A 75 -27.52 -10.80 14.67
C ALA A 75 -26.55 -11.55 15.60
N ALA A 76 -25.49 -10.90 16.08
CA ALA A 76 -24.55 -11.50 17.03
C ALA A 76 -25.22 -11.87 18.37
N GLU A 77 -26.14 -11.03 18.85
CA GLU A 77 -26.89 -11.27 20.09
C GLU A 77 -27.87 -12.45 19.93
N GLN A 78 -28.59 -12.51 18.81
CA GLN A 78 -29.47 -13.63 18.49
C GLN A 78 -28.69 -14.94 18.36
N ASN A 79 -27.55 -14.93 17.67
CA ASN A 79 -26.68 -16.11 17.54
C ASN A 79 -26.20 -16.62 18.90
N LEU A 80 -25.75 -15.73 19.78
CA LEU A 80 -25.34 -16.11 21.14
C LEU A 80 -26.53 -16.65 21.95
N LYS A 81 -27.72 -16.06 21.80
CA LYS A 81 -28.94 -16.53 22.48
C LYS A 81 -29.35 -17.93 22.02
N MET A 82 -29.36 -18.19 20.72
CA MET A 82 -29.66 -19.51 20.16
C MET A 82 -28.62 -20.55 20.60
N ALA A 83 -27.34 -20.22 20.55
CA ALA A 83 -26.26 -21.10 21.00
C ALA A 83 -26.36 -21.45 22.50
N LYS A 84 -26.80 -20.51 23.35
CA LYS A 84 -27.05 -20.78 24.78
C LYS A 84 -28.24 -21.69 25.04
N GLN A 85 -29.21 -21.74 24.13
CA GLN A 85 -30.37 -22.62 24.24
C GLN A 85 -30.07 -24.05 23.79
N ASP A 86 -29.05 -24.22 22.94
CA ASP A 86 -28.57 -25.53 22.50
C ASP A 86 -27.60 -26.12 23.52
N THR A 87 -28.04 -27.18 24.21
CA THR A 87 -27.30 -27.88 25.25
C THR A 87 -26.07 -28.65 24.73
N LEU A 88 -25.95 -28.82 23.42
CA LEU A 88 -24.82 -29.49 22.77
C LEU A 88 -23.72 -28.51 22.33
N THR A 89 -23.93 -27.21 22.49
CA THR A 89 -22.94 -26.21 22.08
C THR A 89 -21.73 -26.23 23.04
N PRO A 90 -20.51 -26.44 22.53
CA PRO A 90 -19.33 -26.45 23.39
C PRO A 90 -19.05 -25.05 23.95
N LYS A 91 -18.53 -25.00 25.19
CA LYS A 91 -18.22 -23.76 25.91
C LYS A 91 -17.30 -22.82 25.12
N THR A 92 -16.33 -23.37 24.40
CA THR A 92 -15.40 -22.61 23.55
C THR A 92 -16.12 -21.83 22.45
N THR A 93 -17.20 -22.37 21.89
CA THR A 93 -18.04 -21.68 20.89
C THR A 93 -18.86 -20.57 21.53
N LEU A 94 -19.38 -20.77 22.75
CA LEU A 94 -20.09 -19.72 23.49
C LEU A 94 -19.16 -18.54 23.82
N ASP A 95 -17.92 -18.81 24.22
CA ASP A 95 -16.91 -17.78 24.51
C ASP A 95 -16.53 -16.99 23.24
N SER A 96 -16.39 -17.68 22.11
CA SER A 96 -16.15 -17.05 20.81
C SER A 96 -17.32 -16.14 20.39
N LEU A 97 -18.57 -16.62 20.48
CA LEU A 97 -19.76 -15.82 20.16
C LEU A 97 -19.92 -14.62 21.11
N ALA A 98 -19.58 -14.77 22.38
CA ALA A 98 -19.57 -13.67 23.34
C ALA A 98 -18.52 -12.59 22.98
N SER A 99 -17.35 -13.00 22.48
CA SER A 99 -16.33 -12.09 21.96
C SER A 99 -16.82 -11.33 20.72
N VAL A 100 -17.47 -12.04 19.78
CA VAL A 100 -18.08 -11.42 18.59
C VAL A 100 -19.13 -10.38 18.99
N LEU A 101 -20.03 -10.70 19.93
CA LEU A 101 -21.02 -9.75 20.44
C LEU A 101 -20.37 -8.52 21.09
N LYS A 102 -19.29 -8.71 21.86
CA LYS A 102 -18.53 -7.59 22.47
C LYS A 102 -17.95 -6.67 21.40
N ASN A 103 -17.36 -7.24 20.35
CA ASN A 103 -16.80 -6.47 19.24
C ASN A 103 -17.89 -5.72 18.47
N ALA A 104 -19.03 -6.37 18.19
CA ALA A 104 -20.18 -5.75 17.53
C ALA A 104 -20.74 -4.57 18.35
N LYS A 105 -20.87 -4.71 19.68
CA LYS A 105 -21.28 -3.62 20.59
C LYS A 105 -20.29 -2.45 20.57
N ASN A 106 -18.99 -2.72 20.51
CA ASN A 106 -17.98 -1.66 20.42
C ASN A 106 -18.03 -0.94 19.07
N ALA A 107 -18.22 -1.68 17.97
CA ALA A 107 -18.37 -1.11 16.63
C ALA A 107 -19.62 -0.23 16.51
N GLU A 108 -20.76 -0.68 17.05
CA GLU A 108 -21.99 0.13 17.10
C GLU A 108 -21.79 1.42 17.89
N LYS A 109 -21.18 1.36 19.09
CA LYS A 109 -20.88 2.56 19.88
C LYS A 109 -19.98 3.55 19.14
N ALA A 110 -18.96 3.04 18.42
CA ALA A 110 -18.09 3.88 17.60
C ALA A 110 -18.86 4.52 16.45
N ALA A 111 -19.71 3.76 15.74
CA ALA A 111 -20.56 4.27 14.67
C ALA A 111 -21.53 5.35 15.17
N GLN A 112 -22.19 5.13 16.31
CA GLN A 112 -23.08 6.11 16.95
C GLN A 112 -22.34 7.39 17.36
N LYS A 113 -21.10 7.29 17.86
CA LYS A 113 -20.28 8.47 18.17
C LYS A 113 -19.99 9.28 16.91
N ASN A 114 -19.60 8.61 15.82
CA ASN A 114 -19.30 9.27 14.55
C ASN A 114 -20.56 9.89 13.93
N GLN A 115 -21.72 9.23 14.01
CA GLN A 115 -22.99 9.79 13.57
C GLN A 115 -23.38 11.05 14.37
N LYS A 116 -23.17 11.05 15.69
CA LYS A 116 -23.39 12.25 16.52
C LYS A 116 -22.47 13.41 16.12
N GLN A 117 -21.22 13.12 15.78
CA GLN A 117 -20.28 14.12 15.28
C GLN A 117 -20.74 14.66 13.91
N ALA A 118 -21.21 13.79 13.02
CA ALA A 118 -21.71 14.17 11.70
C ALA A 118 -22.98 15.04 11.78
N SER A 119 -23.93 14.69 12.65
CA SER A 119 -25.14 15.49 12.85
C SER A 119 -24.84 16.85 13.47
N GLN A 120 -23.91 16.93 14.42
CA GLN A 120 -23.44 18.21 14.97
C GLN A 120 -22.79 19.09 13.88
N ALA A 121 -21.93 18.51 13.04
CA ALA A 121 -21.32 19.23 11.93
C ALA A 121 -22.38 19.72 10.93
N LEU A 122 -23.35 18.87 10.55
CA LEU A 122 -24.46 19.26 9.67
C LEU A 122 -25.26 20.44 10.24
N THR A 123 -25.66 20.38 11.52
CA THR A 123 -26.39 21.50 12.14
C THR A 123 -25.57 22.79 12.19
N PHE A 124 -24.24 22.69 12.28
CA PHE A 124 -23.35 23.85 12.21
C PHE A 124 -23.24 24.38 10.79
N THR A 125 -23.04 23.51 9.79
CA THR A 125 -22.90 23.91 8.38
C THR A 125 -24.19 24.47 7.79
N ASP A 126 -25.36 24.01 8.23
CA ASP A 126 -26.65 24.57 7.81
C ASP A 126 -26.89 25.96 8.39
N LYS A 127 -26.50 26.16 9.66
CA LYS A 127 -26.49 27.50 10.26
C LYS A 127 -25.48 28.41 9.57
N PHE A 128 -24.31 27.86 9.23
CA PHE A 128 -23.26 28.57 8.50
C PHE A 128 -23.73 29.04 7.12
N ALA A 129 -24.43 28.19 6.39
CA ALA A 129 -25.01 28.52 5.07
C ALA A 129 -26.04 29.66 5.15
N SER A 130 -26.75 29.79 6.26
CA SER A 130 -27.75 30.86 6.47
C SER A 130 -27.18 32.15 7.09
N MET A 131 -25.88 32.22 7.38
CA MET A 131 -25.24 33.45 7.89
C MET A 131 -25.04 34.51 6.79
N ASP A 132 -24.88 35.76 7.22
CA ASP A 132 -24.44 36.86 6.37
C ASP A 132 -22.97 36.69 5.93
N SER A 133 -22.54 37.46 4.93
CA SER A 133 -21.18 37.35 4.38
C SER A 133 -20.06 37.52 5.42
N LEU A 134 -20.26 38.35 6.45
CA LEU A 134 -19.28 38.56 7.51
C LEU A 134 -19.25 37.36 8.47
N GLY A 135 -20.42 36.83 8.84
CA GLY A 135 -20.54 35.57 9.60
C GLY A 135 -19.96 34.36 8.86
N GLN A 136 -20.19 34.27 7.55
CA GLN A 136 -19.61 33.23 6.69
C GLN A 136 -18.06 33.33 6.67
N ARG A 137 -17.50 34.53 6.52
CA ARG A 137 -16.04 34.69 6.52
C ARG A 137 -15.40 34.25 7.85
N LYS A 138 -16.01 34.61 8.98
CA LYS A 138 -15.50 34.26 10.32
C LYS A 138 -15.56 32.76 10.61
N ASN A 139 -16.59 32.07 10.13
CA ASN A 139 -16.85 30.67 10.47
C ASN A 139 -16.34 29.66 9.43
N LEU A 140 -15.92 30.12 8.24
CA LEU A 140 -15.49 29.25 7.13
C LEU A 140 -14.41 28.24 7.54
N ARG A 141 -13.37 28.69 8.25
CA ARG A 141 -12.28 27.80 8.70
C ARG A 141 -12.78 26.72 9.66
N LYS A 142 -13.74 27.05 10.52
CA LYS A 142 -14.33 26.11 11.48
C LYS A 142 -15.23 25.10 10.79
N ALA A 143 -16.07 25.55 9.85
CA ALA A 143 -16.93 24.68 9.03
C ALA A 143 -16.09 23.70 8.22
N TRP A 144 -15.05 24.22 7.55
CA TRP A 144 -14.09 23.41 6.81
C TRP A 144 -13.46 22.32 7.66
N LYS A 145 -12.94 22.68 8.84
CA LYS A 145 -12.31 21.72 9.75
C LYS A 145 -13.27 20.61 10.16
N GLN A 146 -14.51 20.94 10.53
CA GLN A 146 -15.50 19.95 10.93
C GLN A 146 -15.85 18.98 9.81
N VAL A 147 -16.02 19.47 8.57
CA VAL A 147 -16.29 18.63 7.41
C VAL A 147 -15.06 17.79 7.04
N LYS A 148 -13.85 18.34 7.16
CA LYS A 148 -12.61 17.61 6.92
C LYS A 148 -12.36 16.50 7.94
N ASP A 149 -12.64 16.75 9.23
CA ASP A 149 -12.56 15.74 10.28
C ASP A 149 -13.51 14.55 9.99
N LEU A 150 -14.68 14.81 9.38
CA LEU A 150 -15.61 13.74 8.94
C LEU A 150 -15.09 12.99 7.70
N ASP A 151 -14.50 13.71 6.75
CA ASP A 151 -13.87 13.14 5.57
C ASP A 151 -12.73 12.20 5.98
N ASP A 152 -11.86 12.62 6.89
CA ASP A 152 -10.75 11.81 7.39
C ASP A 152 -11.23 10.58 8.18
N LEU A 153 -12.40 10.65 8.82
CA LEU A 153 -13.03 9.48 9.48
C LEU A 153 -13.61 8.47 8.47
N LEU A 154 -14.03 8.91 7.29
CA LEU A 154 -14.55 8.04 6.23
C LEU A 154 -13.44 7.52 5.31
N ASN A 155 -12.50 8.39 5.00
CA ASN A 155 -11.41 8.25 4.06
C ASN A 155 -10.10 8.60 4.78
N PRO A 156 -9.61 7.75 5.71
CA PRO A 156 -8.37 8.03 6.41
C PRO A 156 -7.26 8.29 5.39
N PRO A 157 -6.52 9.40 5.52
CA PRO A 157 -5.53 9.79 4.53
C PRO A 157 -4.53 8.66 4.36
N LYS A 158 -4.36 8.20 3.11
CA LYS A 158 -3.24 7.31 2.75
C LYS A 158 -1.98 8.09 3.10
N GLU A 159 -1.19 7.58 4.06
CA GLU A 159 -0.01 8.27 4.59
C GLU A 159 0.88 8.77 3.44
N LYS A 160 1.17 10.07 3.45
CA LYS A 160 2.12 10.67 2.48
C LYS A 160 3.53 10.21 2.87
N PRO A 161 4.36 9.77 1.91
CA PRO A 161 5.74 9.41 2.20
C PRO A 161 6.50 10.60 2.79
N ILE A 162 7.32 10.31 3.81
CA ILE A 162 8.07 11.24 4.68
C ILE A 162 9.02 12.18 3.87
N ALA A 163 9.23 11.91 2.58
CA ALA A 163 10.08 12.70 1.70
C ALA A 163 9.66 14.18 1.54
N ALA A 164 8.40 14.55 1.81
CA ALA A 164 7.93 15.93 1.66
C ALA A 164 8.20 16.84 2.88
N VAL A 165 8.64 16.30 4.03
CA VAL A 165 8.82 17.09 5.27
C VAL A 165 10.28 17.58 5.46
N LEU A 166 11.23 17.12 4.64
CA LEU A 166 12.66 17.50 4.76
C LEU A 166 13.15 18.45 3.65
N GLY A 167 12.28 18.92 2.76
CA GLY A 167 12.67 19.65 1.54
C GLY A 167 12.60 21.17 1.60
N ASN A 168 12.48 21.81 2.76
CA ASN A 168 12.32 23.27 2.80
C ASN A 168 12.95 23.93 4.03
N GLU A 169 14.27 23.79 4.17
CA GLU A 169 15.10 24.78 4.85
C GLU A 169 16.38 25.02 4.05
N GLY A 170 16.49 26.22 3.47
CA GLY A 170 17.75 26.97 3.47
C GLY A 170 18.64 26.97 2.22
N VAL A 171 18.89 28.21 1.78
CA VAL A 171 20.12 28.73 1.15
C VAL A 171 20.17 28.58 -0.38
N SER A 172 19.65 29.54 -1.16
CA SER A 172 20.20 30.88 -1.47
C SER A 172 21.61 30.86 -2.06
N GLY A 173 21.74 31.14 -3.36
CA GLY A 173 23.02 31.51 -3.97
C GLY A 173 23.11 31.24 -5.47
N SER A 174 22.63 32.18 -6.30
CA SER A 174 23.25 32.46 -7.62
C SER A 174 24.57 33.22 -7.39
N PRO A 175 25.60 33.20 -8.28
CA PRO A 175 25.53 33.73 -9.65
C PRO A 175 26.29 32.93 -10.73
N VAL A 176 25.82 32.89 -12.00
CA VAL A 176 26.13 33.78 -13.16
C VAL A 176 27.57 33.71 -13.69
N ASP A 177 27.69 33.06 -14.86
CA ASP A 177 28.44 33.39 -16.10
C ASP A 177 29.82 34.07 -16.06
N SER A 178 30.77 33.52 -16.85
CA SER A 178 31.71 34.29 -17.70
C SER A 178 32.48 33.40 -18.68
N THR A 179 32.22 33.65 -19.96
CA THR A 179 33.04 33.33 -21.14
C THR A 179 34.12 34.42 -21.36
N ALA A 180 35.26 34.05 -21.97
CA ALA A 180 36.20 34.87 -22.79
C ALA A 180 37.63 34.29 -22.68
N LEU A 181 38.21 33.68 -23.73
CA LEU A 181 38.98 34.24 -24.85
C LEU A 181 40.47 34.55 -24.55
N ALA A 182 41.31 33.62 -25.03
CA ALA A 182 42.51 33.72 -25.88
C ALA A 182 43.47 34.93 -25.92
N GLU A 183 44.75 34.57 -26.26
CA GLU A 183 45.89 35.34 -26.82
C GLU A 183 46.83 36.05 -25.82
N THR A 184 48.17 36.09 -25.92
CA THR A 184 49.20 35.70 -26.92
C THR A 184 50.63 35.74 -26.31
N ALA A 185 51.60 35.09 -26.98
CA ALA A 185 53.05 35.39 -27.08
C ALA A 185 53.97 35.31 -25.82
N ALA A 186 55.29 35.14 -25.89
CA ALA A 186 56.24 34.41 -26.74
C ALA A 186 57.61 34.41 -26.01
N ASP A 187 58.32 33.28 -26.07
CA ASP A 187 59.78 33.13 -26.25
C ASP A 187 60.83 33.16 -25.08
N LYS A 188 61.79 32.22 -25.23
CA LYS A 188 63.20 32.09 -24.73
C LYS A 188 63.58 31.45 -23.37
N LYS A 189 63.99 30.17 -23.49
CA LYS A 189 65.30 29.55 -23.11
C LYS A 189 65.91 29.82 -21.72
N LYS A 190 66.03 28.76 -20.89
CA LYS A 190 67.32 28.09 -20.59
C LYS A 190 67.15 26.85 -19.71
N SER A 191 67.77 25.77 -20.18
CA SER A 191 67.97 24.47 -19.55
C SER A 191 68.78 24.54 -18.25
N LYS A 192 68.29 23.88 -17.18
CA LYS A 192 69.11 23.35 -16.10
C LYS A 192 68.54 22.03 -15.60
N GLU A 193 69.25 20.99 -15.95
CA GLU A 193 69.07 19.59 -15.61
C GLU A 193 69.28 19.36 -14.09
N LYS A 194 68.30 18.73 -13.43
CA LYS A 194 68.42 18.23 -12.04
C LYS A 194 67.67 16.90 -11.91
N LYS A 195 68.46 15.84 -11.67
CA LYS A 195 68.25 14.54 -10.99
C LYS A 195 66.89 13.81 -11.09
N PRO A 196 66.91 12.47 -11.24
CA PRO A 196 65.71 11.67 -11.44
C PRO A 196 64.83 11.66 -10.19
N GLU A 197 63.69 12.33 -10.27
CA GLU A 197 62.57 12.09 -9.38
C GLU A 197 62.03 10.69 -9.64
N LYS A 198 61.86 9.92 -8.55
CA LYS A 198 61.18 8.63 -8.57
C LYS A 198 59.81 8.83 -9.23
N PRO A 199 59.37 7.99 -10.18
CA PRO A 199 58.08 8.17 -10.81
C PRO A 199 57.02 8.09 -9.72
N GLY A 200 56.40 9.24 -9.43
CA GLY A 200 55.18 9.28 -8.64
C GLY A 200 54.15 8.35 -9.25
N PRO A 201 53.19 7.84 -8.47
CA PRO A 201 52.18 6.91 -8.97
C PRO A 201 51.57 7.50 -10.24
N LYS A 202 51.76 6.83 -11.37
CA LYS A 202 51.12 7.19 -12.64
C LYS A 202 49.63 6.96 -12.43
N TYR A 203 48.92 8.01 -12.02
CA TYR A 203 47.47 7.97 -11.99
C TYR A 203 47.00 7.70 -13.41
N LYS A 204 46.25 6.62 -13.60
CA LYS A 204 45.61 6.36 -14.88
C LYS A 204 44.72 7.58 -15.19
N PRO A 205 44.76 8.12 -16.41
CA PRO A 205 43.84 9.17 -16.80
C PRO A 205 42.41 8.68 -16.56
N TYR A 206 41.55 9.57 -16.04
CA TYR A 206 40.17 9.24 -15.72
C TYR A 206 39.47 8.68 -16.96
N ASP A 207 39.01 7.45 -16.85
CA ASP A 207 38.19 6.79 -17.87
C ASP A 207 36.73 6.82 -17.40
N PRO A 208 35.87 7.65 -18.04
CA PRO A 208 34.45 7.72 -17.70
C PRO A 208 33.72 6.39 -17.86
N ALA A 209 34.22 5.47 -18.69
CA ALA A 209 33.61 4.16 -18.91
C ALA A 209 33.87 3.18 -17.76
N ALA A 210 35.01 3.32 -17.08
CA ALA A 210 35.40 2.52 -15.93
C ALA A 210 34.96 3.14 -14.60
N ASP A 211 34.36 4.34 -14.61
CA ASP A 211 33.85 5.02 -13.43
C ASP A 211 32.62 4.29 -12.87
N PRO A 212 32.70 3.65 -11.69
CA PRO A 212 31.58 2.93 -11.09
C PRO A 212 30.40 3.84 -10.74
N MET A 213 30.62 5.15 -10.60
CA MET A 213 29.56 6.13 -10.37
C MET A 213 28.76 6.43 -11.63
N ARG A 214 29.34 6.24 -12.82
CA ARG A 214 28.67 6.41 -14.12
C ARG A 214 28.16 5.09 -14.68
N ASN A 215 28.96 4.03 -14.56
CA ASN A 215 28.67 2.68 -15.02
C ASN A 215 28.76 1.72 -13.83
N PRO A 216 27.75 1.70 -12.95
CA PRO A 216 27.74 0.75 -11.85
C PRO A 216 27.81 -0.67 -12.40
N PRO A 217 28.67 -1.54 -11.83
CA PRO A 217 28.77 -2.92 -12.28
C PRO A 217 27.40 -3.59 -12.14
N GLN A 218 26.94 -4.21 -13.22
CA GLN A 218 25.65 -4.90 -13.18
C GLN A 218 25.73 -6.06 -12.20
N ARG A 219 24.71 -6.18 -11.34
CA ARG A 219 24.60 -7.31 -10.42
C ARG A 219 24.48 -8.59 -11.25
N PRO A 220 25.24 -9.64 -10.94
CA PRO A 220 25.17 -10.90 -11.68
C PRO A 220 23.77 -11.49 -11.50
N CYS A 221 23.11 -11.85 -12.61
CA CYS A 221 21.93 -12.69 -12.52
C CYS A 221 22.34 -14.16 -12.49
N ALA A 222 21.80 -14.92 -11.54
CA ALA A 222 21.99 -16.36 -11.43
C ALA A 222 20.65 -17.10 -11.56
N LEU A 223 20.65 -18.16 -12.36
CA LEU A 223 19.55 -19.13 -12.39
C LEU A 223 19.70 -20.09 -11.22
N ALA A 224 18.65 -20.25 -10.42
CA ALA A 224 18.59 -21.25 -9.37
C ALA A 224 18.42 -22.65 -9.96
N VAL A 225 17.60 -22.77 -11.00
CA VAL A 225 17.30 -24.03 -11.68
C VAL A 225 17.27 -23.80 -13.19
N SER A 226 17.89 -24.70 -13.94
CA SER A 226 17.77 -24.78 -15.40
C SER A 226 17.76 -26.24 -15.80
N THR A 227 16.57 -26.83 -15.89
CA THR A 227 16.37 -28.24 -16.19
C THR A 227 15.53 -28.40 -17.44
N ARG A 228 15.84 -29.39 -18.26
CA ARG A 228 14.99 -29.79 -19.38
C ARG A 228 14.17 -30.98 -18.94
N ASP A 229 12.85 -30.89 -19.06
CA ASP A 229 11.96 -32.02 -18.83
C ASP A 229 12.18 -33.06 -19.92
N GLU A 230 12.56 -34.28 -19.53
CA GLU A 230 12.86 -35.39 -20.44
C GLU A 230 11.61 -35.89 -21.18
N PHE A 231 10.41 -35.68 -20.63
CA PHE A 231 9.16 -36.14 -21.24
C PHE A 231 8.57 -35.14 -22.22
N SER A 232 8.41 -33.87 -21.81
CA SER A 232 7.86 -32.81 -22.68
C SER A 232 8.91 -32.15 -23.58
N GLY A 233 10.19 -32.27 -23.24
CA GLY A 233 11.28 -31.55 -23.90
C GLY A 233 11.36 -30.07 -23.54
N GLU A 234 10.43 -29.54 -22.72
CA GLU A 234 10.38 -28.14 -22.31
C GLU A 234 11.49 -27.80 -21.30
N THR A 235 12.06 -26.61 -21.42
CA THR A 235 13.04 -26.10 -20.45
C THR A 235 12.33 -25.36 -19.34
N TYR A 236 12.52 -25.83 -18.10
CA TYR A 236 12.19 -25.11 -16.89
C TYR A 236 13.39 -24.29 -16.42
N ARG A 237 13.20 -22.98 -16.29
CA ARG A 237 14.21 -22.05 -15.76
C ARG A 237 13.60 -21.26 -14.61
N GLU A 238 14.34 -21.11 -13.52
CA GLU A 238 13.95 -20.32 -12.34
C GLU A 238 15.13 -19.46 -11.88
N THR A 239 14.87 -18.19 -11.57
CA THR A 239 15.88 -17.26 -11.04
C THR A 239 16.14 -17.52 -9.55
N GLN A 240 17.31 -17.10 -9.07
CA GLN A 240 17.58 -17.09 -7.63
C GLN A 240 16.65 -16.11 -6.92
N ARG A 241 16.12 -16.52 -5.76
CA ARG A 241 15.28 -15.66 -4.93
C ARG A 241 16.05 -14.44 -4.44
N GLU A 242 15.48 -13.27 -4.65
CA GLU A 242 16.02 -12.00 -4.18
C GLU A 242 15.00 -11.26 -3.33
N GLU A 243 15.47 -10.51 -2.33
CA GLU A 243 14.60 -9.70 -1.50
C GLU A 243 13.97 -8.57 -2.32
N LEU A 244 12.64 -8.60 -2.43
CA LEU A 244 11.86 -7.57 -3.10
C LEU A 244 11.55 -6.42 -2.14
N PHE A 245 11.11 -6.76 -0.93
CA PHE A 245 10.90 -5.77 0.11
C PHE A 245 11.02 -6.32 1.53
N ARG A 246 11.27 -5.41 2.46
CA ARG A 246 11.15 -5.60 3.91
C ARG A 246 10.20 -4.58 4.49
N TYR A 247 9.42 -4.99 5.49
CA TYR A 247 8.45 -4.13 6.16
C TYR A 247 8.42 -4.42 7.65
N THR A 248 8.29 -3.38 8.47
CA THR A 248 8.14 -3.50 9.92
C THR A 248 7.01 -2.62 10.40
N ASN A 249 5.94 -3.25 10.90
CA ASN A 249 4.84 -2.54 11.53
C ASN A 249 5.33 -1.82 12.80
N GLU A 250 4.83 -0.61 13.06
CA GLU A 250 5.20 0.21 14.22
C GLU A 250 5.03 -0.51 15.57
N VAL A 251 3.99 -1.34 15.70
CA VAL A 251 3.74 -2.13 16.92
C VAL A 251 4.86 -3.17 17.10
N MET A 252 5.20 -3.86 16.02
CA MET A 252 6.24 -4.89 16.03
C MET A 252 7.64 -4.30 16.18
N LYS A 253 7.85 -3.05 15.77
CA LYS A 253 9.12 -2.33 15.97
C LYS A 253 9.52 -2.21 17.45
N LYS A 254 8.55 -2.22 18.38
CA LYS A 254 8.79 -2.17 19.83
C LYS A 254 9.09 -3.55 20.44
N ILE A 255 8.67 -4.61 19.76
CA ILE A 255 8.72 -6.00 20.27
C ILE A 255 9.92 -6.74 19.67
N LEU A 256 10.19 -6.52 18.39
CA LEU A 256 11.27 -7.16 17.66
C LEU A 256 12.62 -6.53 18.04
N PRO A 257 13.71 -7.34 18.04
CA PRO A 257 15.06 -6.81 18.21
C PRO A 257 15.36 -5.73 17.16
N ALA A 258 16.13 -4.72 17.57
CA ALA A 258 16.55 -3.65 16.68
C ALA A 258 17.23 -4.22 15.42
N GLY A 259 16.77 -3.77 14.25
CA GLY A 259 17.30 -4.19 12.95
C GLY A 259 16.67 -5.46 12.35
N GLN A 260 15.78 -6.17 13.07
CA GLN A 260 15.07 -7.30 12.50
C GLN A 260 13.74 -6.87 11.87
N PRO A 261 13.52 -7.13 10.57
CA PRO A 261 12.26 -6.79 9.93
C PRO A 261 11.13 -7.72 10.40
N HIS A 262 9.91 -7.19 10.39
CA HIS A 262 8.71 -7.98 10.71
C HIS A 262 8.35 -8.90 9.54
N ILE A 263 8.37 -8.37 8.32
CA ILE A 263 8.03 -9.07 7.09
C ILE A 263 9.19 -8.90 6.12
N ILE A 264 9.63 -10.00 5.53
CA ILE A 264 10.52 -10.02 4.37
C ILE A 264 9.76 -10.70 3.24
N CYS A 265 9.78 -10.11 2.06
CA CYS A 265 9.26 -10.73 0.85
C CYS A 265 10.39 -10.92 -0.15
N GLU A 266 10.60 -12.17 -0.55
CA GLU A 266 11.53 -12.55 -1.59
C GLU A 266 10.73 -12.88 -2.86
N ALA A 267 11.23 -12.45 -4.00
CA ALA A 267 10.68 -12.75 -5.31
C ALA A 267 11.62 -13.66 -6.10
N ALA A 268 11.04 -14.52 -6.94
CA ALA A 268 11.72 -15.21 -8.02
C ALA A 268 10.80 -15.35 -9.22
N LEU A 269 11.37 -15.38 -10.42
CA LEU A 269 10.65 -15.64 -11.65
C LEU A 269 10.99 -17.02 -12.20
N SER A 270 10.01 -17.67 -12.81
CA SER A 270 10.21 -18.95 -13.51
C SER A 270 9.52 -18.97 -14.86
N VAL A 271 10.07 -19.74 -15.79
CA VAL A 271 9.49 -20.01 -17.11
C VAL A 271 9.49 -21.52 -17.36
N ALA A 272 8.35 -22.04 -17.77
CA ALA A 272 8.15 -23.41 -18.23
C ALA A 272 7.41 -23.34 -19.58
N GLY A 273 8.14 -23.55 -20.67
CA GLY A 273 7.59 -23.37 -22.02
C GLY A 273 7.03 -21.95 -22.22
N PRO A 274 5.75 -21.77 -22.62
CA PRO A 274 5.14 -20.45 -22.79
C PRO A 274 4.65 -19.80 -21.49
N LYS A 275 4.67 -20.54 -20.36
CA LYS A 275 4.11 -20.07 -19.09
C LYS A 275 5.20 -19.44 -18.24
N ALA A 276 4.95 -18.25 -17.73
CA ALA A 276 5.81 -17.58 -16.77
C ALA A 276 5.08 -17.44 -15.43
N ASN A 277 5.79 -17.63 -14.31
CA ASN A 277 5.23 -17.44 -12.98
C ASN A 277 6.14 -16.55 -12.13
N LEU A 278 5.51 -15.73 -11.29
CA LEU A 278 6.12 -14.99 -10.19
C LEU A 278 5.92 -15.78 -8.89
N HIS A 279 7.01 -16.15 -8.24
CA HIS A 279 7.02 -16.77 -6.93
C HIS A 279 7.30 -15.69 -5.89
N LEU A 280 6.41 -15.55 -4.90
CA LEU A 280 6.62 -14.66 -3.77
C LEU A 280 6.69 -15.49 -2.49
N THR A 281 7.76 -15.30 -1.71
CA THR A 281 7.95 -15.95 -0.42
C THR A 281 7.96 -14.89 0.67
N PHE A 282 6.94 -14.90 1.52
CA PHE A 282 6.83 -14.01 2.67
C PHE A 282 7.32 -14.73 3.90
N GLN A 283 8.28 -14.14 4.61
CA GLN A 283 8.74 -14.57 5.92
C GLN A 283 8.26 -13.54 6.94
N ILE A 284 7.31 -13.95 7.79
CA ILE A 284 6.66 -13.09 8.78
C ILE A 284 7.11 -13.53 10.17
N ARG A 285 7.77 -12.63 10.89
CA ARG A 285 8.25 -12.85 12.25
C ARG A 285 7.19 -12.46 13.28
N ASP A 286 6.19 -13.29 13.41
CA ASP A 286 5.14 -13.18 14.43
C ASP A 286 4.63 -14.58 14.81
N ALA A 287 4.65 -14.90 16.10
CA ALA A 287 4.10 -16.16 16.62
C ALA A 287 2.60 -16.32 16.32
N ASN A 288 1.88 -15.20 16.11
CA ASN A 288 0.46 -15.17 15.79
C ASN A 288 0.17 -14.83 14.33
N ALA A 289 1.15 -14.93 13.41
CA ALA A 289 0.99 -14.53 12.01
C ALA A 289 -0.26 -15.16 11.35
N ARG A 290 -0.54 -16.44 11.62
CA ARG A 290 -1.75 -17.11 11.09
C ARG A 290 -3.06 -16.48 11.55
N LYS A 291 -3.11 -15.89 12.73
CA LYS A 291 -4.30 -15.19 13.22
C LYS A 291 -4.41 -13.78 12.61
N THR A 292 -3.28 -13.11 12.41
CA THR A 292 -3.21 -11.74 11.90
C THR A 292 -3.46 -11.69 10.39
N PHE A 293 -2.76 -12.54 9.64
CA PHE A 293 -2.78 -12.58 8.17
C PHE A 293 -3.68 -13.68 7.62
N GLY A 294 -3.95 -14.75 8.37
CA GLY A 294 -4.75 -15.86 7.87
C GLY A 294 -3.99 -16.67 6.83
N SER A 295 -4.53 -16.77 5.60
CA SER A 295 -3.99 -17.55 4.48
C SER A 295 -3.94 -16.77 3.17
N LEU A 296 -3.13 -17.26 2.23
CA LEU A 296 -3.11 -16.83 0.84
C LEU A 296 -4.05 -17.71 0.02
N ALA A 297 -5.13 -17.11 -0.48
CA ALA A 297 -6.09 -17.82 -1.31
C ALA A 297 -5.62 -17.96 -2.76
N LYS A 298 -6.16 -18.95 -3.46
CA LYS A 298 -6.12 -19.10 -4.91
C LYS A 298 -7.01 -18.04 -5.55
N GLY A 299 -6.55 -17.45 -6.64
CA GLY A 299 -7.24 -16.37 -7.34
C GLY A 299 -6.52 -15.02 -7.23
N PRO A 300 -7.20 -13.90 -7.50
CA PRO A 300 -6.57 -12.59 -7.63
C PRO A 300 -6.16 -12.04 -6.26
N ILE A 301 -4.89 -12.24 -5.88
CA ILE A 301 -4.40 -11.83 -4.56
C ILE A 301 -3.21 -10.87 -4.60
N VAL A 302 -2.53 -10.71 -5.73
CA VAL A 302 -1.39 -9.80 -5.84
C VAL A 302 -1.71 -8.70 -6.81
N THR A 303 -1.60 -7.43 -6.41
CA THR A 303 -1.64 -6.30 -7.34
C THR A 303 -0.28 -5.61 -7.36
N LEU A 304 0.35 -5.60 -8.53
CA LEU A 304 1.60 -4.89 -8.80
C LEU A 304 1.28 -3.47 -9.24
N ARG A 305 1.88 -2.46 -8.61
CA ARG A 305 1.85 -1.06 -9.05
C ARG A 305 3.25 -0.64 -9.48
N PHE A 306 3.35 -0.14 -10.70
CA PHE A 306 4.59 0.32 -11.30
C PHE A 306 4.78 1.83 -11.07
N LEU A 307 6.03 2.31 -11.20
CA LEU A 307 6.35 3.74 -11.02
C LEU A 307 5.63 4.67 -12.01
N ASP A 308 5.21 4.16 -13.17
CA ASP A 308 4.45 4.91 -14.14
C ASP A 308 2.93 4.95 -13.86
N GLY A 309 2.51 4.43 -12.70
CA GLY A 309 1.12 4.40 -12.24
C GLY A 309 0.28 3.24 -12.79
N THR A 310 0.83 2.42 -13.70
CA THR A 310 0.11 1.24 -14.21
C THR A 310 -0.01 0.17 -13.12
N MET A 311 -1.10 -0.60 -13.16
CA MET A 311 -1.39 -1.64 -12.18
C MET A 311 -1.81 -2.94 -12.86
N PHE A 312 -1.34 -4.06 -12.34
CA PHE A 312 -1.70 -5.39 -12.81
C PHE A 312 -2.06 -6.28 -11.62
N THR A 313 -3.19 -6.99 -11.71
CA THR A 313 -3.60 -7.98 -10.72
C THR A 313 -3.25 -9.38 -11.22
N LEU A 314 -2.59 -10.16 -10.36
CA LEU A 314 -2.12 -11.50 -10.67
C LEU A 314 -2.90 -12.55 -9.86
N ASP A 315 -3.20 -13.65 -10.54
CA ASP A 315 -3.87 -14.79 -9.95
C ASP A 315 -2.84 -15.76 -9.35
N ASN A 316 -2.99 -16.02 -8.07
CA ASN A 316 -2.26 -17.08 -7.38
C ASN A 316 -2.86 -18.45 -7.72
N LEU A 317 -1.99 -19.40 -7.99
CA LEU A 317 -2.35 -20.73 -8.47
C LEU A 317 -2.67 -21.71 -7.35
N ARG A 318 -2.21 -21.42 -6.11
CA ARG A 318 -2.36 -22.33 -4.95
C ARG A 318 -2.88 -21.61 -3.71
N ASN A 319 -3.57 -22.35 -2.84
CA ASN A 319 -3.81 -21.89 -1.48
C ASN A 319 -2.56 -22.15 -0.62
N ASP A 320 -2.26 -21.25 0.31
CA ASP A 320 -1.22 -21.46 1.32
C ASP A 320 -1.65 -20.89 2.68
N ASP A 321 -1.75 -21.75 3.68
CA ASP A 321 -2.13 -21.39 5.06
C ASP A 321 -0.94 -20.89 5.91
N GLY A 322 0.27 -20.90 5.34
CA GLY A 322 1.51 -20.55 6.01
C GLY A 322 2.11 -21.72 6.78
N ALA A 323 3.41 -21.93 6.60
CA ALA A 323 4.18 -22.93 7.32
C ALA A 323 4.97 -22.27 8.46
N ARG A 324 4.86 -22.82 9.66
CA ARG A 324 5.61 -22.35 10.83
C ARG A 324 7.01 -22.97 10.85
N ASP A 325 8.03 -22.20 11.18
CA ASP A 325 9.39 -22.73 11.39
C ASP A 325 9.50 -23.51 12.73
N GLU A 326 10.58 -24.28 12.89
CA GLU A 326 10.87 -25.11 14.07
C GLU A 326 10.91 -24.31 15.39
N SER A 327 11.42 -23.08 15.37
CA SER A 327 11.44 -22.13 16.50
C SER A 327 10.05 -21.59 16.85
N GLY A 328 9.11 -21.72 15.91
CA GLY A 328 7.76 -21.25 16.05
C GLY A 328 7.57 -19.73 15.93
N GLN A 329 8.61 -18.98 15.60
CA GLN A 329 8.56 -17.51 15.56
C GLN A 329 8.37 -16.95 14.15
N ILE A 330 8.72 -17.72 13.12
CA ILE A 330 8.61 -17.30 11.73
C ILE A 330 7.53 -18.14 11.02
N PHE A 331 6.65 -17.45 10.31
CA PHE A 331 5.71 -18.05 9.37
C PHE A 331 6.13 -17.75 7.95
N THR A 332 6.18 -18.79 7.13
CA THR A 332 6.49 -18.69 5.70
C THR A 332 5.23 -18.89 4.88
N TYR A 333 4.87 -17.89 4.08
CA TYR A 333 3.79 -17.97 3.10
C TYR A 333 4.36 -17.89 1.69
N ARG A 334 3.77 -18.62 0.75
CA ARG A 334 4.30 -18.72 -0.61
C ARG A 334 3.21 -18.60 -1.66
N ALA A 335 3.18 -17.48 -2.38
CA ALA A 335 2.34 -17.31 -3.56
C ALA A 335 3.05 -17.77 -4.83
N GLN A 336 2.30 -18.33 -5.77
CA GLN A 336 2.75 -18.62 -7.12
C GLN A 336 1.75 -17.99 -8.09
N CYS A 337 2.13 -16.87 -8.68
CA CYS A 337 1.28 -16.05 -9.51
C CYS A 337 1.57 -16.26 -10.98
N ASN A 338 0.54 -16.48 -11.80
CA ASN A 338 0.70 -16.58 -13.24
C ASN A 338 1.00 -15.19 -13.84
N LEU A 339 1.95 -15.12 -14.77
CA LEU A 339 2.29 -13.91 -15.49
C LEU A 339 1.83 -14.03 -16.94
N ASP A 340 0.94 -13.13 -17.36
CA ASP A 340 0.62 -13.00 -18.78
C ASP A 340 1.77 -12.33 -19.55
N ALA A 341 1.71 -12.41 -20.88
CA ALA A 341 2.74 -11.83 -21.75
C ALA A 341 2.86 -10.30 -21.63
N ALA A 342 1.76 -9.60 -21.31
CA ALA A 342 1.74 -8.15 -21.18
C ALA A 342 2.44 -7.70 -19.89
N VAL A 343 2.14 -8.36 -18.77
CA VAL A 343 2.80 -8.20 -17.47
C VAL A 343 4.27 -8.53 -17.60
N LEU A 344 4.64 -9.65 -18.23
CA LEU A 344 6.04 -10.01 -18.39
C LEU A 344 6.80 -8.96 -19.22
N LYS A 345 6.19 -8.45 -20.30
CA LYS A 345 6.76 -7.36 -21.10
C LYS A 345 6.92 -6.07 -20.28
N LYS A 346 6.01 -5.82 -19.34
CA LYS A 346 6.07 -4.69 -18.42
C LYS A 346 7.19 -4.84 -17.40
N LEU A 347 7.27 -5.99 -16.74
CA LEU A 347 8.31 -6.33 -15.75
C LEU A 347 9.71 -6.20 -16.32
N ARG A 348 9.92 -6.46 -17.62
CA ARG A 348 11.23 -6.29 -18.27
C ARG A 348 11.69 -4.83 -18.43
N LYS A 349 10.79 -3.85 -18.29
CA LYS A 349 11.03 -2.46 -18.69
C LYS A 349 10.73 -1.43 -17.62
N THR A 350 9.83 -1.73 -16.69
CA THR A 350 9.32 -0.76 -15.74
C THR A 350 9.53 -1.25 -14.33
N GLU A 351 10.07 -0.37 -13.49
CA GLU A 351 10.36 -0.62 -12.09
C GLU A 351 9.07 -0.70 -11.28
N LEU A 352 9.08 -1.55 -10.25
CA LEU A 352 7.95 -1.76 -9.36
C LEU A 352 8.00 -0.75 -8.21
N ASP A 353 6.87 -0.09 -7.94
CA ASP A 353 6.72 0.91 -6.87
C ASP A 353 6.15 0.27 -5.60
N LYS A 354 4.96 -0.34 -5.74
CA LYS A 354 4.21 -0.93 -4.62
C LYS A 354 3.64 -2.27 -5.00
N ILE A 355 3.44 -3.10 -4.00
CA ILE A 355 2.76 -4.39 -4.12
C ILE A 355 1.65 -4.47 -3.08
N ARG A 356 0.44 -4.77 -3.54
CA ARG A 356 -0.71 -5.06 -2.68
C ARG A 356 -0.89 -6.57 -2.58
N ILE A 357 -1.03 -7.07 -1.37
CA ILE A 357 -1.30 -8.48 -1.10
C ILE A 357 -2.68 -8.62 -0.45
N ALA A 358 -3.51 -9.47 -1.01
CA ALA A 358 -4.78 -9.90 -0.45
C ALA A 358 -4.58 -11.15 0.41
N TRP A 359 -4.63 -10.94 1.71
CA TRP A 359 -4.68 -11.98 2.71
C TRP A 359 -6.14 -12.38 2.98
N SER A 360 -6.38 -13.55 3.57
CA SER A 360 -7.76 -13.93 3.92
C SER A 360 -8.38 -13.03 4.99
N THR A 361 -7.56 -12.29 5.76
CA THR A 361 -8.01 -11.35 6.79
C THR A 361 -8.17 -9.92 6.28
N GLY A 362 -7.65 -9.57 5.11
CA GLY A 362 -7.66 -8.21 4.58
C GLY A 362 -6.62 -7.97 3.49
N TYR A 363 -6.34 -6.70 3.19
CA TYR A 363 -5.34 -6.31 2.19
C TYR A 363 -4.26 -5.46 2.83
N GLU A 364 -3.01 -5.65 2.41
CA GLU A 364 -1.88 -4.81 2.81
C GLU A 364 -1.12 -4.30 1.59
N ASP A 365 -0.67 -3.05 1.66
CA ASP A 365 0.17 -2.41 0.66
C ASP A 365 1.60 -2.31 1.19
N TYR A 366 2.57 -2.79 0.42
CA TYR A 366 3.99 -2.72 0.74
C TYR A 366 4.74 -1.88 -0.29
N GLU A 367 5.67 -1.06 0.20
CA GLU A 367 6.60 -0.31 -0.64
C GLU A 367 7.77 -1.20 -1.04
N VAL A 368 8.11 -1.18 -2.32
CA VAL A 368 9.17 -2.03 -2.88
C VAL A 368 10.50 -1.31 -2.77
N GLN A 369 11.48 -1.93 -2.11
CA GLN A 369 12.85 -1.37 -2.06
C GLN A 369 13.74 -1.95 -3.17
N GLY A 370 13.51 -3.21 -3.56
CA GLY A 370 14.17 -3.86 -4.70
C GLY A 370 13.50 -3.52 -6.03
N ILE A 371 13.42 -2.24 -6.39
CA ILE A 371 12.63 -1.72 -7.53
C ILE A 371 12.99 -2.35 -8.88
N ASP A 372 14.23 -2.81 -9.04
CA ASP A 372 14.79 -3.36 -10.27
C ASP A 372 14.99 -4.89 -10.23
N VAL A 373 14.66 -5.55 -9.11
CA VAL A 373 14.78 -7.02 -8.93
C VAL A 373 14.07 -7.75 -10.07
N LEU A 374 12.77 -7.48 -10.25
CA LEU A 374 11.97 -8.18 -11.26
C LEU A 374 12.40 -7.87 -12.70
N ILE A 375 12.97 -6.68 -12.95
CA ILE A 375 13.54 -6.34 -14.27
C ILE A 375 14.73 -7.23 -14.57
N ARG A 376 15.67 -7.35 -13.61
CA ARG A 376 16.87 -8.17 -13.78
C ARG A 376 16.50 -9.64 -13.98
N GLU A 377 15.64 -10.17 -13.12
CA GLU A 377 15.16 -11.55 -13.21
C GLU A 377 14.45 -11.83 -14.54
N ALA A 378 13.60 -10.91 -15.01
CA ALA A 378 12.86 -11.10 -16.25
C ALA A 378 13.74 -11.03 -17.51
N LYS A 379 14.87 -10.30 -17.45
CA LYS A 379 15.89 -10.28 -18.50
C LYS A 379 16.67 -11.59 -18.52
N CYS A 380 17.07 -12.06 -17.34
CA CYS A 380 17.83 -13.29 -17.16
C CYS A 380 17.12 -14.56 -17.65
N LEU A 381 15.78 -14.59 -17.58
CA LEU A 381 14.99 -15.69 -18.14
C LEU A 381 14.83 -15.63 -19.67
N GLY A 382 15.11 -14.48 -20.29
CA GLY A 382 14.95 -14.24 -21.72
C GLY A 382 16.24 -14.32 -22.55
N GLU A 383 17.38 -14.52 -21.90
CA GLU A 383 18.67 -14.93 -22.51
C GLU A 383 18.69 -16.44 -22.75
#